data_AF-A0A9N9EEZ9-F1
#
_entry.id   AF-A0A9N9EEZ9-F1
#
_cell.length_a   1.000
_cell.length_b   1.000
_cell.length_c   1.000
_cell.angle_alpha   90.00
_cell.angle_beta   90.00
_cell.angle_gamma   90.00
#
_symmetry.space_group_name_H-M   'P 1'
#
loop_
_entity.id
_entity.type
_entity.pdbx_description
1 polymer ?
#
loop_
_entity_poly.entity_id
_entity_poly.type
_entity_poly.pdbx_seq_one_letter_code
_entity_poly.pdbx_strand_id
1 'polypeptide(L)'
;VPEKRLYILVFSHEKTFATANAASPDINFYIHPTVIVERMAKSLLERKFVLLFGHRQSGKTTIAHSTVSYLQNISQNHQVPGYEQTGFEVYYISFQSGIEFGNTSRFWWSLCATLMAKNNSRFKFENASRSASSATFLSFFSKCPKSQQKPVMLIIDEASMLYEIKDTPGGIVDQFIGTLRAIKDDITGCCLHSIALVGTESVRDVLISRQVKGQSIYSPFSEEESYQSSRFSQNEVQDLLNQFVSVKKIDLDVDEIANDIYELTLGHKGLVGICGNFIENTLLEHSRTVSFQDWNKNATKLRTF
;
A
#
# COMPACT_ATOMS: atom_id res chain seq x y z
N VAL A 1 6.57 -20.40 -47.64
CA VAL A 1 6.07 -19.53 -46.54
C VAL A 1 7.19 -19.46 -45.50
N PRO A 2 7.81 -18.30 -45.23
CA PRO A 2 8.93 -18.24 -44.30
C PRO A 2 8.41 -18.17 -42.85
N GLU A 3 8.97 -19.01 -41.98
CA GLU A 3 8.76 -19.02 -40.54
C GLU A 3 9.19 -17.68 -39.92
N LYS A 4 8.22 -16.94 -39.37
CA LYS A 4 8.50 -15.82 -38.48
C LYS A 4 9.02 -16.37 -37.16
N ARG A 5 10.33 -16.33 -36.95
CA ARG A 5 10.94 -16.43 -35.61
C ARG A 5 10.46 -15.24 -34.79
N LEU A 6 9.67 -15.53 -33.75
CA LEU A 6 9.26 -14.56 -32.75
C LEU A 6 10.51 -14.22 -31.92
N TYR A 7 11.08 -13.04 -32.12
CA TYR A 7 12.10 -12.52 -31.22
C TYR A 7 11.40 -12.13 -29.91
N ILE A 8 11.63 -12.91 -28.84
CA ILE A 8 11.32 -12.47 -27.49
C ILE A 8 12.34 -11.38 -27.18
N LEU A 9 11.91 -10.11 -27.29
CA LEU A 9 12.66 -8.98 -26.74
C LEU A 9 12.67 -9.13 -25.23
N VAL A 10 13.76 -9.68 -24.69
CA VAL A 10 14.05 -9.60 -23.26
C VAL A 10 14.51 -8.16 -23.01
N PHE A 11 13.58 -7.28 -22.69
CA PHE A 11 13.92 -5.96 -22.14
C PHE A 11 14.53 -6.20 -20.75
N SER A 12 15.86 -6.11 -20.63
CA SER A 12 16.48 -5.88 -19.34
C SER A 12 15.97 -4.53 -18.85
N HIS A 13 15.03 -4.53 -17.90
CA HIS A 13 14.57 -3.28 -17.32
C HIS A 13 15.74 -2.71 -16.52
N GLU A 14 16.31 -1.60 -16.99
CA GLU A 14 17.26 -0.86 -16.17
C GLU A 14 16.50 -0.34 -14.94
N LYS A 15 17.09 -0.58 -13.76
CA LYS A 15 16.53 -0.07 -12.51
C LYS A 15 16.51 1.46 -12.52
N THR A 16 15.42 2.04 -11.99
CA THR A 16 15.22 3.49 -11.89
C THR A 16 14.87 3.93 -10.47
N PHE A 17 14.97 5.22 -10.18
CA PHE A 17 14.45 5.77 -8.94
C PHE A 17 12.91 5.86 -8.95
N ALA A 18 12.27 5.50 -7.85
CA ALA A 18 10.82 5.61 -7.71
C ALA A 18 10.42 7.04 -7.30
N THR A 19 9.73 7.77 -8.17
CA THR A 19 9.36 9.19 -7.95
C THR A 19 7.95 9.41 -7.42
N ALA A 20 7.00 8.52 -7.73
CA ALA A 20 5.59 8.69 -7.36
C ALA A 20 4.86 7.38 -7.07
N ASN A 21 5.09 6.35 -7.88
CA ASN A 21 4.44 5.05 -7.74
C ASN A 21 5.07 4.21 -6.63
N ALA A 22 4.39 3.12 -6.26
CA ALA A 22 4.97 2.09 -5.41
C ALA A 22 6.31 1.61 -5.98
N ALA A 23 7.34 1.59 -5.14
CA ALA A 23 8.64 1.09 -5.54
C ALA A 23 8.62 -0.45 -5.54
N SER A 24 9.24 -1.07 -6.55
CA SER A 24 9.43 -2.52 -6.62
C SER A 24 10.91 -2.87 -6.73
N PRO A 25 11.40 -3.89 -6.01
CA PRO A 25 12.80 -4.31 -6.10
C PRO A 25 13.20 -4.82 -7.50
N ASP A 26 12.23 -5.21 -8.34
CA ASP A 26 12.49 -5.73 -9.69
C ASP A 26 12.89 -4.62 -10.68
N ILE A 27 12.34 -3.42 -10.52
CA ILE A 27 12.49 -2.30 -11.47
C ILE A 27 13.04 -1.03 -10.84
N ASN A 28 13.19 -0.97 -9.52
CA ASN A 28 13.70 0.21 -8.83
C ASN A 28 14.96 -0.08 -8.00
N PHE A 29 15.72 0.99 -7.76
CA PHE A 29 16.61 1.07 -6.59
C PHE A 29 15.75 1.06 -5.34
N TYR A 30 16.09 0.21 -4.38
CA TYR A 30 15.11 -0.21 -3.39
C TYR A 30 15.75 -0.44 -2.02
N ILE A 31 15.12 0.15 -1.00
CA ILE A 31 15.39 -0.15 0.40
C ILE A 31 14.18 -0.92 0.93
N HIS A 32 14.42 -2.14 1.40
CA HIS A 32 13.35 -2.99 1.87
C HIS A 32 12.82 -2.50 3.23
N PRO A 33 11.51 -2.20 3.37
CA PRO A 33 10.93 -1.70 4.61
C PRO A 33 10.69 -2.83 5.63
N THR A 34 11.71 -3.63 5.91
CA THR A 34 11.62 -4.90 6.65
C THR A 34 10.92 -4.76 8.00
N VAL A 35 11.38 -3.82 8.83
CA VAL A 35 10.88 -3.66 10.22
C VAL A 35 9.38 -3.38 10.26
N ILE A 36 8.88 -2.46 9.41
CA ILE A 36 7.46 -2.11 9.40
C ILE A 36 6.61 -3.21 8.75
N VAL A 37 7.12 -3.86 7.69
CA VAL A 37 6.45 -5.00 7.03
C VAL A 37 6.25 -6.15 8.01
N GLU A 38 7.28 -6.54 8.75
CA GLU A 38 7.20 -7.63 9.74
C GLU A 38 6.22 -7.30 10.87
N ARG A 39 6.27 -6.07 11.39
CA ARG A 39 5.34 -5.61 12.44
C ARG A 39 3.89 -5.60 11.96
N MET A 40 3.63 -5.05 10.78
CA MET A 40 2.28 -5.03 10.20
C MET A 40 1.77 -6.44 9.90
N ALA A 41 2.60 -7.29 9.29
CA ALA A 41 2.25 -8.68 9.01
C ALA A 41 1.91 -9.45 10.29
N LYS A 42 2.70 -9.27 11.35
CA LYS A 42 2.42 -9.85 12.67
C LYS A 42 1.05 -9.42 13.20
N SER A 43 0.75 -8.12 13.19
CA SER A 43 -0.56 -7.64 13.66
C SER A 43 -1.72 -8.15 12.83
N LEU A 44 -1.56 -8.24 11.51
CA LEU A 44 -2.58 -8.82 10.63
C LEU A 44 -2.80 -10.32 10.93
N LEU A 45 -1.74 -11.08 11.22
CA LEU A 45 -1.83 -12.49 11.64
C LEU A 45 -2.51 -12.65 13.00
N GLU A 46 -2.35 -11.68 13.90
CA GLU A 46 -2.97 -11.61 15.22
C GLU A 46 -4.43 -11.11 15.20
N ARG A 47 -5.09 -11.09 14.03
CA ARG A 47 -6.48 -10.64 13.83
C ARG A 47 -6.69 -9.14 14.12
N LYS A 48 -5.64 -8.33 14.02
CA LYS A 48 -5.74 -6.89 14.33
C LYS A 48 -6.11 -6.08 13.10
N PHE A 49 -6.82 -4.98 13.35
CA PHE A 49 -7.18 -4.02 12.32
C PHE A 49 -6.13 -2.93 12.32
N VAL A 50 -5.43 -2.82 11.20
CA VAL A 50 -4.19 -2.04 11.08
C VAL A 50 -4.44 -0.76 10.29
N LEU A 51 -3.87 0.34 10.75
CA LEU A 51 -3.83 1.59 9.99
C LEU A 51 -2.38 1.85 9.57
N LEU A 52 -2.10 2.03 8.28
CA LEU A 52 -0.82 2.53 7.78
C LEU A 52 -1.03 3.94 7.22
N PHE A 53 -0.35 4.93 7.81
CA PHE A 53 -0.54 6.32 7.45
C PHE A 53 0.76 7.12 7.26
N GLY A 54 0.63 8.36 6.77
CA GLY A 54 1.75 9.26 6.50
C GLY A 54 1.56 10.12 5.24
N HIS A 55 2.43 11.12 5.07
CA HIS A 55 2.39 12.09 3.97
C HIS A 55 2.30 11.47 2.56
N ARG A 56 1.81 12.24 1.58
CA ARG A 56 1.79 11.80 0.17
C ARG A 56 3.21 11.42 -0.28
N GLN A 57 3.33 10.36 -1.08
CA GLN A 57 4.62 9.85 -1.57
C GLN A 57 5.64 9.44 -0.48
N SER A 58 5.18 9.19 0.75
CA SER A 58 6.03 8.67 1.83
C SER A 58 6.35 7.17 1.73
N GLY A 59 5.96 6.49 0.64
CA GLY A 59 6.20 5.05 0.43
C GLY A 59 5.21 4.10 1.11
N LYS A 60 4.03 4.57 1.50
CA LYS A 60 2.98 3.73 2.11
C LYS A 60 2.54 2.58 1.20
N THR A 61 2.23 2.88 -0.06
CA THR A 61 1.83 1.86 -1.05
C THR A 61 2.95 0.84 -1.27
N THR A 62 4.23 1.27 -1.24
CA THR A 62 5.38 0.35 -1.23
C THR A 62 5.33 -0.61 -0.05
N ILE A 63 5.16 -0.11 1.18
CA ILE A 63 5.05 -0.93 2.39
C ILE A 63 3.85 -1.89 2.29
N ALA A 64 2.72 -1.43 1.78
CA ALA A 64 1.52 -2.24 1.60
C ALA A 64 1.79 -3.41 0.63
N HIS A 65 2.39 -3.16 -0.53
CA HIS A 65 2.76 -4.21 -1.49
C HIS A 65 3.82 -5.17 -0.93
N SER A 66 4.82 -4.69 -0.20
CA SER A 66 5.80 -5.54 0.47
C SER A 66 5.14 -6.42 1.53
N THR A 67 4.17 -5.89 2.26
CA THR A 67 3.39 -6.65 3.27
C THR A 67 2.54 -7.72 2.60
N VAL A 68 1.86 -7.40 1.49
CA VAL A 68 1.13 -8.39 0.68
C VAL A 68 2.06 -9.51 0.24
N SER A 69 3.21 -9.17 -0.33
CA SER A 69 4.18 -10.14 -0.86
C SER A 69 4.74 -11.04 0.25
N TYR A 70 5.10 -10.46 1.39
CA TYR A 70 5.54 -11.19 2.57
C TYR A 70 4.48 -12.18 3.06
N LEU A 71 3.24 -11.71 3.24
CA LEU A 71 2.12 -12.53 3.69
C LEU A 71 1.77 -13.65 2.70
N GLN A 72 1.79 -13.36 1.40
CA GLN A 72 1.56 -14.37 0.35
C GLN A 72 2.61 -15.47 0.35
N ASN A 73 3.89 -15.12 0.58
CA ASN A 73 4.98 -16.09 0.64
C ASN A 73 4.79 -17.11 1.78
N ILE A 74 4.37 -16.64 2.96
CA ILE A 74 4.15 -17.53 4.11
C ILE A 74 2.75 -18.17 4.12
N SER A 75 1.85 -17.74 3.23
CA SER A 75 0.41 -18.00 3.35
C SER A 75 0.05 -19.48 3.44
N GLN A 76 0.67 -20.36 2.65
CA GLN A 76 0.30 -21.77 2.56
C GLN A 76 0.70 -22.59 3.79
N ASN A 77 1.79 -22.20 4.46
CA ASN A 77 2.43 -22.99 5.51
C ASN A 77 2.21 -22.42 6.91
N HIS A 78 1.50 -21.30 7.03
CA HIS A 78 1.24 -20.66 8.30
C HIS A 78 -0.16 -21.03 8.82
N GLN A 79 -0.24 -21.38 10.11
CA GLN A 79 -1.51 -21.56 10.80
C GLN A 79 -1.91 -20.25 11.46
N VAL A 80 -3.10 -19.76 11.13
CA VAL A 80 -3.65 -18.54 11.72
C VAL A 80 -4.39 -18.89 13.02
N PRO A 81 -4.17 -18.18 14.14
CA PRO A 81 -4.91 -18.41 15.37
C PRO A 81 -6.43 -18.34 15.18
N GLY A 82 -7.16 -19.31 15.74
CA GLY A 82 -8.62 -19.42 15.60
C GLY A 82 -9.09 -20.15 14.34
N TYR A 83 -8.18 -20.77 13.57
CA TYR A 83 -8.50 -21.61 12.42
C TYR A 83 -7.80 -22.98 12.55
N GLU A 84 -8.54 -24.04 12.25
CA GLU A 84 -8.03 -25.41 12.31
C GLU A 84 -7.11 -25.72 11.14
N GLN A 85 -7.41 -25.20 9.94
CA GLN A 85 -6.57 -25.40 8.76
C GLN A 85 -5.34 -24.47 8.73
N THR A 86 -4.27 -24.95 8.12
CA THR A 86 -3.18 -24.10 7.63
C THR A 86 -3.63 -23.34 6.39
N GLY A 87 -3.01 -22.20 6.13
CA GLY A 87 -3.37 -21.41 4.95
C GLY A 87 -4.16 -20.16 5.29
N PHE A 88 -3.88 -19.08 4.57
CA PHE A 88 -4.75 -17.89 4.50
C PHE A 88 -4.70 -17.27 3.10
N GLU A 89 -5.62 -16.34 2.83
CA GLU A 89 -5.72 -15.60 1.58
C GLU A 89 -5.46 -14.11 1.84
N VAL A 90 -4.73 -13.45 0.95
CA VAL A 90 -4.43 -12.01 1.04
C VAL A 90 -4.98 -11.31 -0.19
N TYR A 91 -5.84 -10.31 0.02
CA TYR A 91 -6.39 -9.50 -1.04
C TYR A 91 -5.97 -8.05 -0.87
N TYR A 92 -5.58 -7.42 -1.98
CA TYR A 92 -5.22 -6.02 -2.06
C TYR A 92 -6.16 -5.30 -3.02
N ILE A 93 -6.77 -4.21 -2.56
CA ILE A 93 -7.62 -3.32 -3.35
C ILE A 93 -7.24 -1.86 -3.09
N SER A 94 -7.64 -0.95 -3.97
CA SER A 94 -7.43 0.49 -3.80
C SER A 94 -8.76 1.22 -3.97
N PHE A 95 -9.03 2.18 -3.09
CA PHE A 95 -10.20 3.05 -3.17
C PHE A 95 -10.15 4.06 -4.31
N GLN A 96 -8.99 4.31 -4.92
CA GLN A 96 -8.91 5.12 -6.14
C GLN A 96 -9.22 4.33 -7.42
N SER A 97 -9.26 2.99 -7.35
CA SER A 97 -9.40 2.12 -8.52
C SER A 97 -10.76 1.44 -8.55
N GLY A 98 -11.73 2.09 -9.21
CA GLY A 98 -13.03 1.48 -9.51
C GLY A 98 -14.05 1.49 -8.37
N ILE A 99 -13.78 2.19 -7.27
CA ILE A 99 -14.74 2.41 -6.18
C ILE A 99 -15.56 3.68 -6.44
N GLU A 100 -16.88 3.56 -6.36
CA GLU A 100 -17.82 4.65 -6.58
C GLU A 100 -18.29 5.22 -5.23
N PHE A 101 -18.05 6.51 -4.96
CA PHE A 101 -18.46 7.15 -3.71
C PHE A 101 -19.73 8.01 -3.83
N GLY A 102 -20.42 7.96 -4.97
CA GLY A 102 -21.57 8.85 -5.24
C GLY A 102 -22.82 8.55 -4.40
N ASN A 103 -23.03 7.29 -3.99
CA ASN A 103 -24.06 6.90 -3.02
C ASN A 103 -23.74 5.55 -2.39
N THR A 104 -24.41 5.24 -1.28
CA THR A 104 -24.15 4.04 -0.46
C THR A 104 -24.32 2.72 -1.22
N SER A 105 -25.36 2.57 -2.03
CA SER A 105 -25.57 1.33 -2.80
C SER A 105 -24.47 1.12 -3.85
N ARG A 106 -24.05 2.20 -4.51
CA ARG A 106 -22.95 2.16 -5.50
C ARG A 106 -21.58 1.94 -4.87
N PHE A 107 -21.35 2.50 -3.68
CA PHE A 107 -20.14 2.22 -2.90
C PHE A 107 -20.02 0.73 -2.58
N TRP A 108 -21.06 0.14 -1.98
CA TRP A 108 -21.03 -1.28 -1.67
C TRP A 108 -20.93 -2.14 -2.92
N TRP A 109 -21.65 -1.78 -3.99
CA TRP A 109 -21.60 -2.52 -5.24
C TRP A 109 -20.20 -2.53 -5.84
N SER A 110 -19.57 -1.36 -5.96
CA SER A 110 -18.23 -1.22 -6.56
C SER A 110 -17.15 -1.89 -5.71
N LEU A 111 -17.26 -1.83 -4.38
CA LEU A 111 -16.39 -2.57 -3.46
C LEU A 111 -16.54 -4.10 -3.63
N CYS A 112 -17.78 -4.60 -3.66
CA CYS A 112 -18.04 -6.03 -3.85
C CYS A 112 -17.63 -6.51 -5.25
N ALA A 113 -17.87 -5.70 -6.29
CA ALA A 113 -17.45 -5.98 -7.66
C ALA A 113 -15.93 -6.04 -7.77
N THR A 114 -15.20 -5.16 -7.08
CA THR A 114 -13.74 -5.17 -7.04
C THR A 114 -13.21 -6.46 -6.40
N LEU A 115 -13.80 -6.91 -5.29
CA LEU A 115 -13.44 -8.18 -4.66
C LEU A 115 -13.77 -9.37 -5.57
N MET A 116 -14.96 -9.40 -6.17
CA MET A 116 -15.35 -10.40 -7.18
C MET A 116 -14.34 -10.47 -8.33
N ALA A 117 -13.87 -9.33 -8.84
CA ALA A 117 -12.88 -9.29 -9.90
C ALA A 117 -11.51 -9.86 -9.45
N LYS A 118 -11.16 -9.76 -8.16
CA LYS A 118 -9.94 -10.39 -7.62
C LYS A 118 -10.06 -11.91 -7.52
N ASN A 119 -11.23 -12.41 -7.11
CA ASN A 119 -11.48 -13.84 -7.08
C ASN A 119 -12.99 -14.16 -7.14
N ASN A 120 -13.49 -14.38 -8.35
CA ASN A 120 -14.91 -14.66 -8.59
C ASN A 120 -15.33 -16.02 -8.03
N SER A 121 -14.41 -16.95 -7.74
CA SER A 121 -14.77 -18.20 -7.06
C SER A 121 -15.07 -17.97 -5.57
N ARG A 122 -14.39 -16.98 -4.97
CA ARG A 122 -14.47 -16.64 -3.54
C ARG A 122 -15.57 -15.65 -3.23
N PHE A 123 -15.73 -14.64 -4.07
CA PHE A 123 -16.59 -13.48 -3.85
C PHE A 123 -17.65 -13.41 -4.95
N LYS A 124 -18.85 -13.93 -4.67
CA LYS A 124 -19.95 -14.04 -5.66
C LYS A 124 -21.18 -13.29 -5.18
N PHE A 125 -21.75 -12.46 -6.05
CA PHE A 125 -23.02 -11.77 -5.83
C PHE A 125 -23.67 -11.40 -7.17
N GLU A 126 -24.91 -10.91 -7.12
CA GLU A 126 -25.67 -10.45 -8.28
C GLU A 126 -25.12 -9.11 -8.81
N ASN A 127 -24.08 -9.17 -9.64
CA ASN A 127 -23.37 -7.98 -10.11
C ASN A 127 -24.18 -7.15 -11.14
N ALA A 128 -25.09 -7.77 -11.89
CA ALA A 128 -25.84 -7.12 -12.97
C ALA A 128 -26.76 -5.99 -12.47
N SER A 129 -27.27 -6.11 -11.25
CA SER A 129 -28.17 -5.12 -10.63
C SER A 129 -27.50 -3.76 -10.37
N ARG A 130 -26.17 -3.68 -10.41
CA ARG A 130 -25.37 -2.51 -10.01
C ARG A 130 -25.77 -1.90 -8.66
N SER A 131 -26.17 -2.76 -7.74
CA SER A 131 -26.59 -2.41 -6.38
C SER A 131 -26.10 -3.47 -5.40
N ALA A 132 -25.59 -3.03 -4.26
CA ALA A 132 -25.26 -3.91 -3.14
C ALA A 132 -25.40 -3.15 -1.82
N SER A 133 -25.21 -3.84 -0.70
CA SER A 133 -25.24 -3.26 0.64
C SER A 133 -24.10 -3.80 1.50
N SER A 134 -23.96 -3.26 2.71
CA SER A 134 -23.06 -3.82 3.73
C SER A 134 -23.32 -5.30 3.99
N ALA A 135 -24.58 -5.75 3.92
CA ALA A 135 -24.93 -7.16 4.07
C ALA A 135 -24.37 -8.04 2.93
N THR A 136 -24.29 -7.49 1.70
CA THR A 136 -23.63 -8.18 0.57
C THR A 136 -22.12 -8.31 0.82
N PHE A 137 -21.49 -7.26 1.34
CA PHE A 137 -20.08 -7.32 1.71
C PHE A 137 -19.83 -8.31 2.85
N LEU A 138 -20.67 -8.31 3.88
CA LEU A 138 -20.57 -9.26 5.01
C LEU A 138 -20.72 -10.71 4.56
N SER A 139 -21.62 -10.99 3.61
CA SER A 139 -21.89 -12.36 3.15
C SER A 139 -20.68 -13.01 2.46
N PHE A 140 -19.78 -12.22 1.87
CA PHE A 140 -18.49 -12.72 1.34
C PHE A 140 -17.62 -13.37 2.40
N PHE A 141 -17.76 -12.90 3.64
CA PHE A 141 -16.91 -13.30 4.74
C PHE A 141 -17.64 -14.15 5.79
N SER A 142 -18.94 -14.42 5.64
CA SER A 142 -19.64 -15.34 6.53
C SER A 142 -19.06 -16.75 6.41
N LYS A 143 -18.59 -17.31 7.54
CA LYS A 143 -18.12 -18.69 7.65
C LYS A 143 -19.32 -19.62 7.43
N CYS A 144 -19.14 -20.61 6.58
CA CYS A 144 -20.03 -21.75 6.51
C CYS A 144 -19.37 -22.91 7.27
N PRO A 145 -20.01 -23.53 8.28
CA PRO A 145 -19.42 -24.65 9.03
C PRO A 145 -19.01 -25.84 8.16
N LYS A 146 -19.61 -25.94 6.95
CA LYS A 146 -19.30 -26.98 5.96
C LYS A 146 -18.18 -26.60 4.99
N SER A 147 -17.70 -25.35 5.02
CA SER A 147 -16.67 -24.87 4.09
C SER A 147 -15.30 -24.78 4.77
N GLN A 148 -14.26 -25.30 4.11
CA GLN A 148 -12.86 -25.11 4.51
C GLN A 148 -12.35 -23.72 4.10
N GLN A 149 -13.16 -22.68 4.30
CA GLN A 149 -12.82 -21.33 3.87
C GLN A 149 -11.62 -20.82 4.64
N LYS A 150 -10.56 -20.49 3.91
CA LYS A 150 -9.35 -19.90 4.47
C LYS A 150 -9.65 -18.51 5.05
N PRO A 151 -8.99 -18.14 6.16
CA PRO A 151 -9.00 -16.77 6.65
C PRO A 151 -8.56 -15.80 5.55
N VAL A 152 -9.18 -14.62 5.53
CA VAL A 152 -8.87 -13.56 4.59
C VAL A 152 -8.21 -12.38 5.31
N MET A 153 -7.13 -11.87 4.75
CA MET A 153 -6.54 -10.57 5.11
C MET A 153 -6.79 -9.60 3.97
N LEU A 154 -7.42 -8.46 4.26
CA LEU A 154 -7.77 -7.46 3.25
C LEU A 154 -6.96 -6.18 3.47
N ILE A 155 -6.20 -5.78 2.46
CA ILE A 155 -5.46 -4.51 2.46
C ILE A 155 -6.16 -3.57 1.49
N ILE A 156 -6.56 -2.40 2.00
CA ILE A 156 -7.26 -1.36 1.25
C ILE A 156 -6.37 -0.12 1.21
N ASP A 157 -5.80 0.16 0.03
CA ASP A 157 -5.02 1.37 -0.20
C ASP A 157 -5.89 2.55 -0.62
N GLU A 158 -5.33 3.75 -0.49
CA GLU A 158 -5.99 5.03 -0.73
C GLU A 158 -7.26 5.23 0.11
N ALA A 159 -7.24 4.71 1.35
CA ALA A 159 -8.32 4.88 2.32
C ALA A 159 -8.59 6.36 2.69
N SER A 160 -7.69 7.28 2.32
CA SER A 160 -7.90 8.73 2.41
C SER A 160 -9.13 9.23 1.68
N MET A 161 -9.61 8.52 0.66
CA MET A 161 -10.86 8.85 -0.03
C MET A 161 -12.04 8.93 0.95
N LEU A 162 -12.00 8.20 2.07
CA LEU A 162 -13.01 8.30 3.12
C LEU A 162 -13.09 9.69 3.76
N TYR A 163 -11.99 10.44 3.80
CA TYR A 163 -11.99 11.80 4.32
C TYR A 163 -12.75 12.75 3.41
N GLU A 164 -12.63 12.57 2.09
CA GLU A 164 -13.29 13.42 1.10
C GLU A 164 -14.82 13.30 1.15
N ILE A 165 -15.33 12.15 1.61
CA ILE A 165 -16.76 11.83 1.64
C ILE A 165 -17.32 11.68 3.06
N LYS A 166 -16.56 12.13 4.07
CA LYS A 166 -16.94 11.96 5.49
C LYS A 166 -18.25 12.67 5.87
N ASP A 167 -18.59 13.74 5.16
CA ASP A 167 -19.78 14.58 5.40
C ASP A 167 -20.87 14.35 4.34
N THR A 168 -20.69 13.36 3.44
CA THR A 168 -21.66 13.10 2.38
C THR A 168 -22.97 12.50 2.93
N PRO A 169 -24.15 13.01 2.50
CA PRO A 169 -25.44 12.44 2.86
C PRO A 169 -25.51 10.95 2.50
N GLY A 170 -25.99 10.11 3.42
CA GLY A 170 -26.08 8.66 3.23
C GLY A 170 -25.11 7.83 4.09
N GLY A 171 -24.20 8.49 4.82
CA GLY A 171 -23.42 7.87 5.89
C GLY A 171 -22.54 6.72 5.43
N ILE A 172 -21.94 6.81 4.22
CA ILE A 172 -21.10 5.76 3.64
C ILE A 172 -19.97 5.38 4.60
N VAL A 173 -19.25 6.39 5.11
CA VAL A 173 -18.12 6.18 6.04
C VAL A 173 -18.59 5.52 7.34
N ASP A 174 -19.72 5.98 7.88
CA ASP A 174 -20.30 5.44 9.12
C ASP A 174 -20.75 3.99 8.94
N GLN A 175 -21.43 3.68 7.83
CA GLN A 175 -21.83 2.31 7.50
C GLN A 175 -20.62 1.42 7.25
N PHE A 176 -19.59 1.92 6.57
CA PHE A 176 -18.36 1.17 6.32
C PHE A 176 -17.67 0.83 7.64
N ILE A 177 -17.43 1.81 8.50
CA ILE A 177 -16.80 1.61 9.82
C ILE A 177 -17.66 0.72 10.71
N GLY A 178 -18.98 0.92 10.73
CA GLY A 178 -19.90 0.05 11.47
C GLY A 178 -19.88 -1.40 11.00
N THR A 179 -19.76 -1.62 9.68
CA THR A 179 -19.61 -2.96 9.09
C THR A 179 -18.28 -3.60 9.51
N LEU A 180 -17.19 -2.83 9.46
CA LEU A 180 -15.87 -3.28 9.93
C LEU A 180 -15.89 -3.63 11.42
N ARG A 181 -16.61 -2.86 12.24
CA ARG A 181 -16.80 -3.14 13.66
C ARG A 181 -17.54 -4.46 13.89
N ALA A 182 -18.65 -4.67 13.17
CA ALA A 182 -19.41 -5.92 13.25
C ALA A 182 -18.53 -7.15 12.89
N ILE A 183 -17.67 -7.03 11.88
CA ILE A 183 -16.69 -8.08 11.52
C ILE A 183 -15.69 -8.35 12.64
N LYS A 184 -15.17 -7.28 13.26
CA LYS A 184 -14.18 -7.41 14.35
C LYS A 184 -14.79 -8.11 15.56
N ASP A 185 -16.04 -7.79 15.88
CA ASP A 185 -16.76 -8.36 17.02
C ASP A 185 -17.24 -9.81 16.74
N ASP A 186 -17.51 -10.19 15.49
CA ASP A 186 -17.87 -11.56 15.08
C ASP A 186 -16.65 -12.46 14.78
N ILE A 187 -15.99 -12.91 15.84
CA ILE A 187 -14.77 -13.74 15.75
C ILE A 187 -15.05 -15.12 15.12
N THR A 188 -16.19 -15.72 15.46
CA THR A 188 -16.52 -17.12 15.10
C THR A 188 -17.27 -17.25 13.79
N GLY A 189 -18.05 -16.24 13.40
CA GLY A 189 -18.89 -16.25 12.21
C GLY A 189 -18.25 -15.59 10.98
N CYS A 190 -17.15 -14.86 11.14
CA CYS A 190 -16.48 -14.17 10.03
C CYS A 190 -15.09 -14.74 9.70
N CYS A 191 -14.84 -15.00 8.41
CA CYS A 191 -13.54 -15.42 7.88
C CYS A 191 -12.67 -14.24 7.40
N LEU A 192 -13.19 -13.01 7.42
CA LEU A 192 -12.32 -11.83 7.33
C LEU A 192 -11.56 -11.70 8.64
N HIS A 193 -10.29 -12.09 8.59
CA HIS A 193 -9.42 -12.18 9.74
C HIS A 193 -8.89 -10.81 10.15
N SER A 194 -8.41 -10.03 9.19
CA SER A 194 -7.86 -8.72 9.47
C SER A 194 -7.99 -7.79 8.28
N ILE A 195 -7.94 -6.49 8.56
CA ILE A 195 -8.00 -5.43 7.56
C ILE A 195 -6.87 -4.45 7.83
N ALA A 196 -6.16 -4.05 6.78
CA ALA A 196 -5.32 -2.87 6.80
C ALA A 196 -5.96 -1.75 5.97
N LEU A 197 -6.06 -0.55 6.54
CA LEU A 197 -6.32 0.67 5.78
C LEU A 197 -5.02 1.41 5.56
N VAL A 198 -4.75 1.81 4.32
CA VAL A 198 -3.54 2.55 3.95
C VAL A 198 -3.95 3.90 3.37
N GLY A 199 -3.41 4.99 3.91
CA GLY A 199 -3.81 6.34 3.47
C GLY A 199 -2.95 7.45 4.08
N THR A 200 -3.23 8.69 3.76
CA THR A 200 -2.64 9.89 4.38
C THR A 200 -3.13 10.10 5.82
N GLU A 201 -2.53 11.05 6.55
CA GLU A 201 -2.97 11.41 7.91
C GLU A 201 -4.48 11.63 8.04
N SER A 202 -5.12 12.16 6.99
CA SER A 202 -6.56 12.40 6.97
C SER A 202 -7.42 11.16 7.24
N VAL A 203 -7.01 9.93 6.87
CA VAL A 203 -7.78 8.74 7.24
C VAL A 203 -7.74 8.49 8.75
N ARG A 204 -6.64 8.82 9.43
CA ARG A 204 -6.53 8.75 10.90
C ARG A 204 -7.54 9.71 11.54
N ASP A 205 -7.68 10.93 11.02
CA ASP A 205 -8.65 11.92 11.51
C ASP A 205 -10.10 11.45 11.36
N VAL A 206 -10.43 10.80 10.24
CA VAL A 206 -11.76 10.18 10.01
C VAL A 206 -12.06 9.11 11.05
N LEU A 207 -11.06 8.29 11.38
CA LEU A 207 -11.21 7.19 12.32
C LEU A 207 -11.29 7.68 13.78
N ILE A 208 -10.47 8.65 14.18
CA ILE A 208 -10.44 9.22 15.54
C ILE A 208 -11.70 10.04 15.83
N SER A 209 -12.19 10.83 14.87
CA SER A 209 -13.45 11.59 15.04
C SER A 209 -14.65 10.70 15.36
N ARG A 210 -14.55 9.39 15.06
CA ARG A 210 -15.55 8.34 15.35
C ARG A 210 -15.15 7.45 16.54
N GLN A 211 -14.31 7.95 17.43
CA GLN A 211 -13.95 7.31 18.71
C GLN A 211 -14.48 8.10 19.93
N VAL A 212 -15.19 9.22 19.71
CA VAL A 212 -15.67 10.09 20.80
C VAL A 212 -16.88 9.49 21.52
N LYS A 213 -16.83 9.47 22.86
CA LYS A 213 -17.94 9.03 23.74
C LYS A 213 -19.24 9.77 23.38
N GLY A 214 -20.31 9.01 23.13
CA GLY A 214 -21.63 9.53 22.79
C GLY A 214 -22.05 9.35 21.33
N GLN A 215 -21.14 8.92 20.45
CA GLN A 215 -21.49 8.44 19.11
C GLN A 215 -21.81 6.93 19.12
N SER A 216 -22.70 6.51 18.21
CA SER A 216 -23.18 5.12 18.13
C SER A 216 -22.19 4.15 17.49
N ILE A 217 -21.17 4.64 16.79
CA ILE A 217 -20.24 3.81 15.99
C ILE A 217 -18.80 4.10 16.42
N TYR A 218 -18.18 3.13 17.10
CA TYR A 218 -16.77 3.18 17.47
C TYR A 218 -15.89 2.57 16.37
N SER A 219 -14.85 3.31 15.94
CA SER A 219 -13.86 2.77 15.01
C SER A 219 -13.23 1.45 15.54
N PRO A 220 -13.11 0.40 14.70
CA PRO A 220 -12.44 -0.84 15.08
C PRO A 220 -10.90 -0.75 15.07
N PHE A 221 -10.33 0.37 14.62
CA PHE A 221 -8.88 0.59 14.60
C PHE A 221 -8.43 1.21 15.92
N SER A 222 -7.32 0.71 16.46
CA SER A 222 -6.70 1.25 17.68
C SER A 222 -5.40 1.97 17.37
N GLU A 223 -4.96 2.82 18.30
CA GLU A 223 -3.73 3.60 18.12
C GLU A 223 -2.47 2.71 18.15
N GLU A 224 -2.50 1.63 18.93
CA GLU A 224 -1.39 0.68 19.06
C GLU A 224 -1.11 -0.06 17.74
N GLU A 225 -2.13 -0.20 16.89
CA GLU A 225 -2.07 -0.87 15.60
C GLU A 225 -2.08 0.13 14.43
N SER A 226 -1.63 1.35 14.71
CA SER A 226 -1.42 2.41 13.73
C SER A 226 0.09 2.61 13.48
N TYR A 227 0.50 2.50 12.23
CA TYR A 227 1.88 2.61 11.79
C TYR A 227 2.04 3.81 10.88
N GLN A 228 3.07 4.62 11.12
CA GLN A 228 3.43 5.72 10.25
C GLN A 228 4.57 5.31 9.32
N SER A 229 4.48 5.63 8.04
CA SER A 229 5.61 5.43 7.12
C SER A 229 6.79 6.32 7.54
N SER A 230 7.93 5.68 7.78
CA SER A 230 9.17 6.38 8.10
C SER A 230 9.74 7.11 6.88
N ARG A 231 10.63 8.07 7.14
CA ARG A 231 11.53 8.65 6.14
C ARG A 231 12.75 7.75 5.94
N PHE A 232 13.46 7.92 4.83
CA PHE A 232 14.79 7.32 4.71
C PHE A 232 15.75 7.97 5.69
N SER A 233 16.65 7.18 6.26
CA SER A 233 17.85 7.66 6.93
C SER A 233 18.88 8.13 5.90
N GLN A 234 19.87 8.91 6.34
CA GLN A 234 20.97 9.33 5.47
C GLN A 234 21.70 8.13 4.85
N ASN A 235 21.95 7.09 5.64
CA ASN A 235 22.58 5.85 5.15
C ASN A 235 21.72 5.15 4.10
N GLU A 236 20.39 5.13 4.26
CA GLU A 236 19.50 4.54 3.26
C GLU A 236 19.48 5.34 1.94
N VAL A 237 19.65 6.67 2.00
CA VAL A 237 19.83 7.50 0.80
C VAL A 237 21.15 7.16 0.11
N GLN A 238 22.23 7.05 0.89
CA GLN A 238 23.55 6.65 0.39
C GLN A 238 23.50 5.25 -0.25
N ASP A 239 22.82 4.29 0.38
CA ASP A 239 22.63 2.93 -0.12
C ASP A 239 21.87 2.92 -1.46
N LEU A 240 20.85 3.77 -1.62
CA LEU A 240 20.14 3.91 -2.91
C LEU A 240 21.08 4.42 -4.01
N LEU A 241 21.91 5.43 -3.72
CA LEU A 241 22.88 5.95 -4.69
C LEU A 241 23.97 4.92 -5.00
N ASN A 242 24.43 4.14 -4.02
CA ASN A 242 25.37 3.05 -4.23
C ASN A 242 24.80 1.96 -5.15
N GLN A 243 23.53 1.59 -4.99
CA GLN A 243 22.86 0.69 -5.94
C GLN A 243 22.84 1.27 -7.35
N PHE A 244 22.54 2.56 -7.48
CA PHE A 244 22.52 3.27 -8.77
C PHE A 244 23.90 3.29 -9.45
N VAL A 245 24.95 3.67 -8.72
CA VAL A 245 26.35 3.67 -9.18
C VAL A 245 26.77 2.28 -9.66
N SER A 246 26.45 1.25 -8.87
CA SER A 246 26.78 -0.14 -9.19
C SER A 246 26.10 -0.62 -10.48
N VAL A 247 24.80 -0.33 -10.64
CA VAL A 247 24.02 -0.77 -11.81
C VAL A 247 24.40 0.01 -13.07
N LYS A 248 24.53 1.34 -12.98
CA LYS A 248 24.81 2.21 -14.13
C LYS A 248 26.29 2.30 -14.48
N LYS A 249 27.18 1.81 -13.60
CA LYS A 249 28.65 1.84 -13.76
C LYS A 249 29.16 3.26 -14.05
N ILE A 250 28.70 4.19 -13.22
CA ILE A 250 29.09 5.61 -13.26
C ILE A 250 30.06 5.92 -12.11
N ASP A 251 30.68 7.08 -12.16
CA ASP A 251 31.45 7.66 -11.07
C ASP A 251 30.63 8.80 -10.43
N LEU A 252 30.43 8.75 -9.12
CA LEU A 252 29.55 9.67 -8.39
C LEU A 252 30.16 9.93 -7.01
N ASP A 253 30.22 11.21 -6.60
CA ASP A 253 30.59 11.61 -5.23
C ASP A 253 29.44 11.27 -4.26
N VAL A 254 29.25 9.96 -4.02
CA VAL A 254 28.06 9.40 -3.34
C VAL A 254 27.87 10.01 -1.96
N ASP A 255 28.94 10.15 -1.18
CA ASP A 255 28.85 10.55 0.22
C ASP A 255 28.35 11.99 0.36
N GLU A 256 28.95 12.94 -0.37
CA GLU A 256 28.57 14.34 -0.37
C GLU A 256 27.19 14.56 -1.00
N ILE A 257 26.89 13.88 -2.10
CA ILE A 257 25.60 14.00 -2.79
C ILE A 257 24.48 13.38 -1.95
N ALA A 258 24.70 12.24 -1.31
CA ALA A 258 23.73 11.63 -0.40
C ALA A 258 23.44 12.53 0.80
N ASN A 259 24.46 13.17 1.39
CA ASN A 259 24.29 14.12 2.48
C ASN A 259 23.42 15.31 2.04
N ASP A 260 23.75 15.96 0.92
CA ASP A 260 22.98 17.12 0.45
C ASP A 260 21.54 16.72 0.07
N ILE A 261 21.32 15.59 -0.63
CA ILE A 261 19.97 15.07 -0.90
C ILE A 261 19.19 14.83 0.40
N TYR A 262 19.83 14.25 1.41
CA TYR A 262 19.18 14.04 2.71
C TYR A 262 18.81 15.36 3.38
N GLU A 263 19.69 16.36 3.38
CA GLU A 263 19.40 17.70 3.92
C GLU A 263 18.26 18.40 3.17
N LEU A 264 18.27 18.33 1.84
CA LEU A 264 17.23 18.88 0.95
C LEU A 264 15.86 18.27 1.17
N THR A 265 15.79 16.95 1.40
CA THR A 265 14.54 16.19 1.38
C THR A 265 14.08 15.74 2.76
N LEU A 266 14.97 15.86 3.76
CA LEU A 266 14.87 15.24 5.09
C LEU A 266 14.56 13.73 5.00
N GLY A 267 14.98 13.06 3.94
CA GLY A 267 14.71 11.65 3.68
C GLY A 267 13.29 11.33 3.17
N HIS A 268 12.54 12.32 2.70
CA HIS A 268 11.22 12.08 2.12
C HIS A 268 11.32 11.22 0.85
N LYS A 269 10.81 9.98 0.90
CA LYS A 269 11.07 8.94 -0.12
C LYS A 269 10.78 9.38 -1.56
N GLY A 270 9.64 10.03 -1.81
CA GLY A 270 9.32 10.56 -3.15
C GLY A 270 10.26 11.67 -3.61
N LEU A 271 10.71 12.55 -2.70
CA LEU A 271 11.63 13.64 -3.04
C LEU A 271 13.04 13.10 -3.30
N VAL A 272 13.50 12.13 -2.49
CA VAL A 272 14.76 11.40 -2.74
C VAL A 272 14.72 10.74 -4.12
N GLY A 273 13.60 10.11 -4.47
CA GLY A 273 13.38 9.55 -5.80
C GLY A 273 13.47 10.58 -6.92
N ILE A 274 12.90 11.78 -6.73
CA ILE A 274 13.00 12.90 -7.68
C ILE A 274 14.46 13.36 -7.84
N CYS A 275 15.22 13.50 -6.75
CA CYS A 275 16.64 13.84 -6.80
C CYS A 275 17.44 12.79 -7.58
N GLY A 276 17.24 11.50 -7.30
CA GLY A 276 17.91 10.43 -8.04
C GLY A 276 17.55 10.42 -9.53
N ASN A 277 16.27 10.58 -9.85
CA ASN A 277 15.80 10.69 -11.23
C ASN A 277 16.37 11.93 -11.95
N PHE A 278 16.62 13.03 -11.23
CA PHE A 278 17.27 14.21 -11.78
C PHE A 278 18.74 13.96 -12.11
N ILE A 279 19.49 13.28 -11.23
CA ILE A 279 20.87 12.86 -11.52
C ILE A 279 20.89 12.00 -12.78
N GLU A 280 20.02 10.99 -12.84
CA GLU A 280 19.95 10.05 -13.96
C GLU A 280 19.63 10.72 -15.30
N ASN A 281 18.61 11.59 -15.35
CA ASN A 281 18.11 12.11 -16.62
C ASN A 281 18.69 13.48 -17.01
N THR A 282 19.40 14.16 -16.12
CA THR A 282 19.93 15.51 -16.40
C THR A 282 21.43 15.58 -16.29
N LEU A 283 22.03 14.98 -15.25
CA LEU A 283 23.48 15.09 -15.04
C LEU A 283 24.26 14.05 -15.85
N LEU A 284 23.68 12.86 -16.06
CA LEU A 284 24.32 11.80 -16.84
C LEU A 284 24.13 11.89 -18.36
N GLU A 285 23.31 12.82 -18.86
CA GLU A 285 23.06 12.96 -20.30
C GLU A 285 24.36 13.26 -21.08
N HIS A 286 25.34 13.89 -20.42
CA HIS A 286 26.57 14.39 -21.05
C HIS A 286 27.87 13.80 -20.46
N SER A 287 27.80 13.05 -19.35
CA SER A 287 28.97 12.56 -18.61
C SER A 287 28.65 11.27 -17.86
N ARG A 288 29.63 10.38 -17.70
CA ARG A 288 29.55 9.20 -16.80
C ARG A 288 30.13 9.46 -15.41
N THR A 289 30.61 10.68 -15.18
CA THR A 289 31.13 11.15 -13.89
C THR A 289 30.31 12.35 -13.45
N VAL A 290 29.79 12.31 -12.23
CA VAL A 290 29.03 13.40 -11.62
C VAL A 290 29.70 13.74 -10.29
N SER A 291 30.36 14.89 -10.26
CA SER A 291 30.95 15.40 -9.03
C SER A 291 29.91 16.11 -8.16
N PHE A 292 30.23 16.33 -6.90
CA PHE A 292 29.42 17.14 -6.00
C PHE A 292 29.26 18.58 -6.52
N GLN A 293 30.25 19.12 -7.24
CA GLN A 293 30.14 20.45 -7.84
C GLN A 293 29.08 20.48 -8.96
N ASP A 294 29.01 19.44 -9.79
CA ASP A 294 28.00 19.30 -10.84
C ASP A 294 26.59 19.22 -10.26
N TRP A 295 26.45 18.42 -9.19
CA TRP A 295 25.22 18.33 -8.40
C TRP A 295 24.83 19.70 -7.82
N ASN A 296 25.69 20.33 -7.02
CA ASN A 296 25.37 21.57 -6.30
C ASN A 296 25.00 22.73 -7.25
N LYS A 297 25.67 22.83 -8.41
CA LYS A 297 25.33 23.83 -9.45
C LYS A 297 23.89 23.69 -9.95
N ASN A 298 23.36 22.47 -9.98
CA ASN A 298 22.05 22.15 -10.54
C ASN A 298 20.96 21.94 -9.48
N ALA A 299 21.33 21.52 -8.26
CA ALA A 299 20.41 21.22 -7.17
C ALA A 299 19.59 22.43 -6.72
N THR A 300 20.04 23.65 -7.02
CA THR A 300 19.26 24.89 -6.82
C THR A 300 17.88 24.84 -7.50
N LYS A 301 17.76 24.13 -8.62
CA LYS A 301 16.48 23.92 -9.33
C LYS A 301 15.50 23.04 -8.55
N LEU A 302 15.99 22.24 -7.60
CA LEU A 302 15.20 21.36 -6.74
C LEU A 302 14.89 22.02 -5.39
N ARG A 303 15.52 23.15 -5.05
CA ARG A 303 15.29 23.89 -3.79
C ARG A 303 13.97 24.69 -3.77
N THR A 304 13.19 24.62 -4.84
CA THR A 304 11.89 25.29 -4.96
C THR A 304 10.70 24.39 -4.62
N PHE A 305 10.94 23.14 -4.19
CA PHE A 305 9.90 22.20 -3.77
C PHE A 305 9.37 22.50 -2.36
#